data_AF-A0A350Y127-F1
#
_entry.id   AF-A0A350Y127-F1
#
_cell.length_a   1.000
_cell.length_b   1.000
_cell.length_c   1.000
_cell.angle_alpha   90.00
_cell.angle_beta   90.00
_cell.angle_gamma   90.00
#
_symmetry.space_group_name_H-M   'P 1'
#
loop_
_entity.id
_entity.type
_entity.pdbx_description
1 polymer ?
#
loop_
_entity_poly.entity_id
_entity_poly.type
_entity_poly.pdbx_seq_one_letter_code
_entity_poly.pdbx_strand_id
1 'polypeptide(L)'
;MQPLTIGNIITVGLQLYRSHLKLYLKLSLIAHLWLLIPIYGWAKFFATSALISRLAFSNLIPERESFNAAKTQTYRKLWSFLIVGILVILIPLLFSFIGVILFSIIFGLIYGIVHVVSGLSLPAPPNSNNPFADPVSAAIFLPLGVLIYLSPLWFYSRLFITDLTLGIDTNNNPFKGIKQSWKLTKGYRIRLVAIILISFSITFPVLLIIWQGLSRILSLLSYNFLRLYVAEQSIRLTLILIILSLLTGIVIMPFWQAIKAVTYYDLRCRRESLDLKIRDQL
;
A
#
# COMPACT_ATOMS: atom_id res chain seq x y z
N MET A 1 51.11 -11.35 -23.85
CA MET A 1 50.34 -11.05 -22.62
C MET A 1 50.18 -12.34 -21.86
N GLN A 2 50.90 -12.52 -20.74
CA GLN A 2 50.78 -13.73 -19.93
C GLN A 2 49.52 -13.62 -19.05
N PRO A 3 48.68 -14.68 -18.98
CA PRO A 3 47.49 -14.68 -18.13
C PRO A 3 47.89 -14.63 -16.65
N LEU A 4 47.23 -13.77 -15.87
CA LEU A 4 47.47 -13.65 -14.43
C LEU A 4 46.94 -14.89 -13.71
N THR A 5 47.74 -15.44 -12.79
CA THR A 5 47.28 -16.47 -11.83
C THR A 5 46.29 -15.87 -10.83
N ILE A 6 45.39 -16.69 -10.28
CA ILE A 6 44.31 -16.26 -9.37
C ILE A 6 44.82 -15.37 -8.21
N GLY A 7 45.95 -15.74 -7.59
CA GLY A 7 46.56 -14.96 -6.52
C GLY A 7 47.13 -13.61 -6.97
N ASN A 8 47.66 -13.54 -8.19
CA ASN A 8 48.14 -12.28 -8.77
C ASN A 8 46.98 -11.34 -9.11
N ILE A 9 45.84 -11.86 -9.58
CA ILE A 9 44.64 -11.05 -9.87
C ILE A 9 44.14 -10.33 -8.61
N ILE A 10 44.03 -11.06 -7.48
CA ILE A 10 43.53 -10.49 -6.23
C ILE A 10 44.52 -9.45 -5.67
N THR A 11 45.81 -9.76 -5.66
CA THR A 11 46.85 -8.87 -5.12
C THR A 11 46.95 -7.58 -5.93
N VAL A 12 46.98 -7.68 -7.26
CA VAL A 12 47.00 -6.52 -8.16
C VAL A 12 45.70 -5.72 -8.04
N GLY A 13 44.55 -6.38 -7.96
CA GLY A 13 43.26 -5.72 -7.74
C GLY A 13 43.20 -4.93 -6.43
N LEU A 14 43.72 -5.49 -5.34
CA LEU A 14 43.77 -4.84 -4.03
C LEU A 14 44.76 -3.67 -4.00
N GLN A 15 45.91 -3.80 -4.67
CA GLN A 15 46.87 -2.73 -4.85
C GLN A 15 46.30 -1.57 -5.70
N LEU A 16 45.57 -1.88 -6.76
CA LEU A 16 44.89 -0.90 -7.60
C LEU A 16 43.75 -0.20 -6.83
N TYR A 17 42.96 -0.95 -6.07
CA TYR A 17 41.92 -0.38 -5.22
C TYR A 17 42.50 0.57 -4.15
N ARG A 18 43.61 0.18 -3.51
CA ARG A 18 44.28 1.02 -2.50
C ARG A 18 44.90 2.29 -3.10
N SER A 19 45.56 2.18 -4.25
CA SER A 19 46.21 3.33 -4.91
C SER A 19 45.23 4.40 -5.38
N HIS A 20 44.00 4.01 -5.76
CA HIS A 20 42.95 4.95 -6.21
C HIS A 20 41.71 4.99 -5.30
N LEU A 21 41.87 4.64 -4.03
CA LEU A 21 40.78 4.41 -3.07
C LEU A 21 39.74 5.55 -3.04
N LYS A 22 40.19 6.81 -2.94
CA LYS A 22 39.28 7.97 -2.87
C LYS A 22 38.43 8.14 -4.13
N LEU A 23 39.04 7.92 -5.30
CA LEU A 23 38.37 8.07 -6.59
C LEU A 23 37.35 6.95 -6.80
N TYR A 24 37.73 5.71 -6.52
CA TYR A 24 36.81 4.56 -6.63
C TYR A 24 35.67 4.62 -5.63
N LEU A 25 35.92 5.05 -4.38
CA LEU A 25 34.85 5.27 -3.41
C LEU A 25 33.89 6.37 -3.85
N LYS A 26 34.38 7.48 -4.41
CA LYS A 26 33.51 8.56 -4.92
C LYS A 26 32.65 8.09 -6.09
N LEU A 27 33.24 7.41 -7.07
CA LEU A 27 32.50 6.86 -8.21
C LEU A 27 31.47 5.81 -7.78
N SER A 28 31.86 4.90 -6.89
CA SER A 28 30.96 3.90 -6.34
C SER A 28 29.79 4.55 -5.59
N LEU A 29 30.04 5.59 -4.78
CA LEU A 29 28.99 6.32 -4.08
C LEU A 29 28.01 6.97 -5.08
N ILE A 30 28.50 7.63 -6.13
CA ILE A 30 27.64 8.21 -7.17
C ILE A 30 26.81 7.12 -7.85
N ALA A 31 27.41 5.99 -8.19
CA ALA A 31 26.69 4.86 -8.80
C ALA A 31 25.56 4.34 -7.90
N HIS A 32 25.79 4.24 -6.59
CA HIS A 32 24.76 3.80 -5.65
C HIS A 32 23.68 4.88 -5.43
N LEU A 33 23.99 6.17 -5.56
CA LEU A 33 22.98 7.24 -5.51
C LEU A 33 21.96 7.14 -6.66
N TRP A 34 22.35 6.63 -7.84
CA TRP A 34 21.41 6.39 -8.94
C TRP A 34 20.33 5.36 -8.58
N LEU A 35 20.62 4.42 -7.67
CA LEU A 35 19.62 3.46 -7.16
C LEU A 35 18.51 4.12 -6.32
N LEU A 36 18.69 5.36 -5.88
CA LEU A 36 17.67 6.10 -5.12
C LEU A 36 16.60 6.77 -6.01
N ILE A 37 16.79 6.83 -7.33
CA ILE A 37 15.84 7.47 -8.24
C ILE A 37 14.43 6.86 -8.18
N PRO A 38 14.28 5.52 -8.19
CA PRO A 38 12.97 4.89 -7.96
C PRO A 38 12.33 5.30 -6.64
N ILE A 39 13.14 5.42 -5.57
CA ILE A 39 12.68 5.81 -4.23
C ILE A 39 12.15 7.25 -4.24
N TYR A 40 12.83 8.16 -4.93
CA TYR A 40 12.34 9.52 -5.14
C TYR A 40 11.02 9.53 -5.92
N GLY A 41 10.89 8.68 -6.94
CA GLY A 41 9.64 8.50 -7.69
C GLY A 41 8.48 8.09 -6.78
N TRP A 42 8.71 7.13 -5.88
CA TRP A 42 7.71 6.71 -4.88
C TRP A 42 7.35 7.82 -3.90
N ALA A 43 8.33 8.59 -3.41
CA ALA A 43 8.07 9.74 -2.56
C ALA A 43 7.18 10.78 -3.25
N LYS A 44 7.46 11.06 -4.52
CA LYS A 44 6.67 11.97 -5.36
C LYS A 44 5.27 11.42 -5.63
N PHE A 45 5.13 10.11 -5.82
CA PHE A 45 3.84 9.44 -5.95
C PHE A 45 2.98 9.63 -4.69
N PHE A 46 3.51 9.33 -3.50
CA PHE A 46 2.77 9.49 -2.25
C PHE A 46 2.39 10.95 -1.99
N ALA A 47 3.32 11.89 -2.18
CA ALA A 47 3.05 13.31 -2.02
C ALA A 47 2.01 13.84 -3.02
N THR A 48 2.02 13.36 -4.26
CA THR A 48 1.01 13.75 -5.26
C THR A 48 -0.36 13.19 -4.91
N SER A 49 -0.42 11.97 -4.37
CA SER A 49 -1.67 11.39 -3.86
C SER A 49 -2.27 12.21 -2.73
N ALA A 50 -1.44 12.63 -1.77
CA ALA A 50 -1.84 13.50 -0.67
C ALA A 50 -2.26 14.89 -1.16
N LEU A 51 -1.58 15.44 -2.19
CA LEU A 51 -1.95 16.71 -2.80
C LEU A 51 -3.36 16.67 -3.39
N ILE A 52 -3.73 15.60 -4.10
CA ILE A 52 -5.09 15.43 -4.62
C ILE A 52 -6.12 15.44 -3.47
N SER A 53 -5.86 14.72 -2.39
CA SER A 53 -6.76 14.69 -1.23
C SER A 53 -6.86 16.06 -0.56
N ARG A 54 -5.75 16.79 -0.44
CA ARG A 54 -5.70 18.15 0.13
C ARG A 54 -6.49 19.14 -0.72
N LEU A 55 -6.36 19.09 -2.04
CA LEU A 55 -7.14 19.93 -2.95
C LEU A 55 -8.63 19.59 -2.88
N ALA A 56 -8.97 18.29 -2.84
CA ALA A 56 -10.35 17.85 -2.64
C ALA A 56 -10.91 18.36 -1.30
N PHE A 57 -10.11 18.36 -0.23
CA PHE A 57 -10.49 18.90 1.07
C PHE A 57 -10.66 20.43 1.05
N SER A 58 -9.78 21.15 0.34
CA SER A 58 -9.89 22.60 0.20
C SER A 58 -11.17 23.02 -0.52
N ASN A 59 -11.72 22.19 -1.42
CA ASN A 59 -13.01 22.45 -2.04
C ASN A 59 -14.20 22.30 -1.08
N LEU A 60 -14.02 21.65 0.07
CA LEU A 60 -15.05 21.46 1.10
C LEU A 60 -15.05 22.57 2.17
N ILE A 61 -14.02 23.41 2.20
CA ILE A 61 -13.87 24.51 3.17
C ILE A 61 -14.01 25.86 2.45
N PRO A 62 -14.58 26.90 3.09
CA PRO A 62 -14.72 28.22 2.48
C PRO A 62 -13.38 28.84 2.04
N GLU A 63 -12.32 28.60 2.83
CA GLU A 63 -10.96 29.02 2.52
C GLU A 63 -10.35 28.10 1.45
N ARG A 64 -10.43 28.55 0.19
CA ARG A 64 -9.81 27.86 -0.94
C ARG A 64 -8.32 28.13 -0.98
N GLU A 65 -7.53 27.09 -0.78
CA GLU A 65 -6.09 27.14 -0.94
C GLU A 65 -5.72 27.14 -2.44
N SER A 66 -4.81 28.02 -2.85
CA SER A 66 -4.31 28.02 -4.22
C SER A 66 -3.51 26.74 -4.52
N PHE A 67 -3.65 26.21 -5.75
CA PHE A 67 -2.95 25.00 -6.18
C PHE A 67 -1.43 25.07 -5.95
N ASN A 68 -0.82 26.23 -6.25
CA ASN A 68 0.62 26.43 -6.11
C ASN A 68 1.08 26.43 -4.65
N ALA A 69 0.29 27.01 -3.74
CA ALA A 69 0.57 26.97 -2.31
C ALA A 69 0.50 25.52 -1.79
N ALA A 70 -0.59 24.81 -2.12
CA ALA A 70 -0.78 23.41 -1.71
C ALA A 70 0.35 22.50 -2.23
N LYS A 71 0.74 22.66 -3.49
CA LYS A 71 1.83 21.89 -4.11
C LYS A 71 3.17 22.14 -3.41
N THR A 72 3.52 23.41 -3.17
CA THR A 72 4.81 23.79 -2.56
C THR A 72 4.92 23.25 -1.14
N GLN A 73 3.88 23.38 -0.33
CA GLN A 73 3.88 22.87 1.05
C GLN A 73 3.96 21.34 1.08
N THR A 74 3.25 20.65 0.19
CA THR A 74 3.24 19.18 0.13
C THR A 74 4.60 18.63 -0.31
N TYR A 75 5.21 19.21 -1.35
CA TYR A 75 6.49 18.74 -1.87
C TYR A 75 7.69 19.09 -0.98
N ARG A 76 7.56 20.06 -0.07
CA ARG A 76 8.58 20.28 0.98
C ARG A 76 8.72 19.08 1.94
N LYS A 77 7.71 18.20 1.99
CA LYS A 77 7.63 17.05 2.91
C LYS A 77 7.70 15.68 2.21
N LEU A 78 8.25 15.61 1.00
CA LEU A 78 8.32 14.38 0.18
C LEU A 78 8.75 13.13 0.96
N TRP A 79 9.83 13.26 1.75
CA TRP A 79 10.37 12.13 2.51
C TRP A 79 9.46 11.67 3.65
N SER A 80 8.73 12.60 4.27
CA SER A 80 7.76 12.26 5.31
C SER A 80 6.55 11.54 4.72
N PHE A 81 6.13 11.90 3.51
CA PHE A 81 5.11 11.15 2.77
C PHE A 81 5.56 9.75 2.39
N LEU A 82 6.83 9.57 2.00
CA LEU A 82 7.39 8.24 1.74
C LEU A 82 7.34 7.37 3.00
N ILE A 83 7.81 7.90 4.13
CA ILE A 83 7.81 7.19 5.42
C ILE A 83 6.38 6.83 5.83
N VAL A 84 5.44 7.77 5.77
CA VAL A 84 4.02 7.50 6.06
C VAL A 84 3.46 6.45 5.11
N GLY A 85 3.69 6.57 3.80
CA GLY A 85 3.20 5.59 2.82
C GLY A 85 3.68 4.17 3.14
N ILE A 86 4.98 4.02 3.47
CA ILE A 86 5.55 2.73 3.88
C ILE A 86 4.91 2.24 5.20
N LEU A 87 4.79 3.10 6.21
CA LEU A 87 4.22 2.73 7.51
C LEU A 87 2.74 2.35 7.42
N VAL A 88 1.95 3.04 6.59
CA VAL A 88 0.53 2.77 6.38
C VAL A 88 0.31 1.40 5.74
N ILE A 89 1.25 0.92 4.92
CA ILE A 89 1.21 -0.42 4.34
C ILE A 89 1.76 -1.46 5.33
N LEU A 90 2.91 -1.16 5.94
CA LEU A 90 3.64 -2.11 6.77
C LEU A 90 2.91 -2.41 8.09
N ILE A 91 2.30 -1.42 8.74
CA ILE A 91 1.63 -1.62 10.04
C ILE A 91 0.46 -2.62 9.90
N PRO A 92 -0.54 -2.42 9.02
CA PRO A 92 -1.62 -3.39 8.86
C PRO A 92 -1.11 -4.78 8.41
N LEU A 93 -0.09 -4.82 7.56
CA LEU A 93 0.51 -6.07 7.09
C LEU A 93 1.13 -6.88 8.24
N LEU A 94 1.96 -6.23 9.08
CA LEU A 94 2.58 -6.89 10.23
C LEU A 94 1.54 -7.39 11.24
N PHE A 95 0.55 -6.56 11.56
CA PHE A 95 -0.53 -6.96 12.47
C PHE A 95 -1.33 -8.15 11.92
N SER A 96 -1.60 -8.16 10.61
CA SER A 96 -2.26 -9.29 9.95
C SER A 96 -1.40 -10.55 10.00
N PHE A 97 -0.10 -10.44 9.71
CA PHE A 97 0.81 -11.58 9.71
C PHE A 97 0.96 -12.19 11.11
N ILE A 98 1.16 -11.35 12.13
CA ILE A 98 1.20 -11.77 13.54
C ILE A 98 -0.13 -12.42 13.93
N GLY A 99 -1.26 -11.83 13.52
CA GLY A 99 -2.59 -12.38 13.77
C GLY A 99 -2.76 -13.79 13.19
N VAL A 100 -2.32 -14.01 11.94
CA VAL A 100 -2.34 -15.33 11.30
C VAL A 100 -1.48 -16.35 12.04
N ILE A 101 -0.26 -15.96 12.43
CA ILE A 101 0.66 -16.84 13.16
C ILE A 101 0.07 -17.25 14.51
N LEU A 102 -0.37 -16.27 15.30
CA LEU A 102 -0.96 -16.52 16.62
C LEU A 102 -2.21 -17.39 16.51
N PHE A 103 -3.08 -17.09 15.53
CA PHE A 103 -4.26 -17.90 15.26
C PHE A 103 -3.88 -19.35 14.92
N SER A 104 -2.89 -19.54 14.04
CA SER A 104 -2.44 -20.87 13.62
C SER A 104 -1.85 -21.68 14.78
N ILE A 105 -1.07 -21.03 15.66
CA ILE A 105 -0.50 -21.67 16.86
C ILE A 105 -1.60 -22.09 17.84
N ILE A 106 -2.50 -21.17 18.17
CA ILE A 106 -3.60 -21.43 19.12
C ILE A 106 -4.50 -22.54 18.57
N PHE A 107 -4.86 -22.47 17.30
CA PHE A 107 -5.69 -23.47 16.65
C PHE A 107 -5.00 -24.84 16.61
N GLY A 108 -3.72 -24.90 16.24
CA GLY A 108 -2.94 -26.14 16.22
C GLY A 108 -2.83 -26.80 17.59
N LEU A 109 -2.67 -26.01 18.65
CA LEU A 109 -2.66 -26.52 20.03
C LEU A 109 -4.03 -27.08 20.45
N ILE A 110 -5.12 -26.35 20.19
CA ILE A 110 -6.48 -26.81 20.49
C ILE A 110 -6.78 -28.09 19.72
N TYR A 111 -6.44 -28.14 18.43
CA TYR A 111 -6.60 -29.32 17.59
C TYR A 111 -5.88 -30.53 18.18
N GLY A 112 -4.60 -30.38 18.54
CA GLY A 112 -3.80 -31.46 19.13
C GLY A 112 -4.37 -31.96 20.45
N ILE A 113 -4.79 -31.06 21.35
CA ILE A 113 -5.35 -31.42 22.65
C ILE A 113 -6.67 -32.17 22.49
N VAL A 114 -7.60 -31.65 21.67
CA VAL A 114 -8.92 -32.28 21.47
C VAL A 114 -8.77 -33.67 20.87
N HIS A 115 -7.88 -33.81 19.88
CA HIS A 115 -7.60 -35.11 19.26
C HIS A 115 -7.07 -36.14 20.26
N VAL A 116 -6.15 -35.74 21.15
CA VAL A 116 -5.57 -36.64 22.16
C VAL A 116 -6.56 -37.00 23.28
N VAL A 117 -7.35 -36.03 23.76
CA VAL A 117 -8.21 -36.21 24.95
C VAL A 117 -9.52 -36.90 24.62
N SER A 118 -10.17 -36.52 23.51
CA SER A 118 -11.52 -36.98 23.20
C SER A 118 -11.58 -38.08 22.14
N GLY A 119 -10.46 -38.36 21.46
CA GLY A 119 -10.45 -39.17 20.23
C GLY A 119 -11.25 -38.57 19.08
N LEU A 120 -11.88 -37.40 19.29
CA LEU A 120 -12.64 -36.67 18.29
C LEU A 120 -11.64 -35.96 17.36
N SER A 121 -11.65 -36.36 16.10
CA SER A 121 -10.92 -35.61 15.07
C SER A 121 -11.73 -34.37 14.74
N LEU A 122 -11.27 -33.20 15.23
CA LEU A 122 -11.74 -31.94 14.67
C LEU A 122 -11.43 -31.92 13.16
N PRO A 123 -12.18 -31.18 12.34
CA PRO A 123 -11.86 -31.05 10.93
C PRO A 123 -10.42 -30.55 10.77
N ALA A 124 -9.58 -31.38 10.17
CA ALA A 124 -8.19 -31.03 9.93
C ALA A 124 -8.16 -29.78 9.03
N PRO A 125 -7.18 -28.88 9.21
CA PRO A 125 -6.97 -27.80 8.26
C PRO A 125 -6.81 -28.40 6.86
N PRO A 126 -7.42 -27.80 5.83
CA PRO A 126 -7.42 -28.36 4.49
C PRO A 126 -5.99 -28.62 4.02
N ASN A 127 -5.63 -29.90 3.94
CA ASN A 127 -4.33 -30.39 3.51
C ASN A 127 -4.28 -30.68 2.00
N SER A 128 -5.42 -30.52 1.32
CA SER A 128 -5.59 -30.72 -0.11
C SER A 128 -5.54 -29.40 -0.86
N ASN A 129 -5.22 -29.47 -2.15
CA ASN A 129 -5.22 -28.32 -3.07
C ASN A 129 -6.60 -27.64 -3.17
N ASN A 130 -7.66 -28.29 -2.67
CA ASN A 130 -9.01 -27.75 -2.64
C ASN A 130 -9.54 -27.69 -1.19
N PRO A 131 -9.42 -26.53 -0.53
CA PRO A 131 -9.89 -26.34 0.85
C PRO A 131 -11.40 -26.47 1.05
N PHE A 132 -12.15 -26.73 -0.02
CA PHE A 132 -13.60 -26.95 -0.03
C PHE A 132 -14.00 -28.41 -0.24
N ALA A 133 -13.04 -29.34 -0.26
CA ALA A 133 -13.33 -30.76 -0.51
C ALA A 133 -14.11 -31.43 0.63
N ASP A 134 -13.87 -31.01 1.88
CA ASP A 134 -14.63 -31.46 3.05
C ASP A 134 -15.58 -30.34 3.51
N PRO A 135 -16.92 -30.53 3.43
CA PRO A 135 -17.90 -29.49 3.77
C PRO A 135 -17.82 -29.05 5.24
N VAL A 136 -17.38 -29.92 6.16
CA VAL A 136 -17.25 -29.55 7.58
C VAL A 136 -16.05 -28.63 7.79
N SER A 137 -14.90 -28.96 7.18
CA SER A 137 -13.74 -28.06 7.16
C SER A 137 -14.07 -26.72 6.50
N ALA A 138 -14.79 -26.73 5.36
CA ALA A 138 -15.17 -25.52 4.64
C ALA A 138 -16.05 -24.59 5.50
N ALA A 139 -17.02 -25.15 6.24
CA ALA A 139 -17.91 -24.38 7.10
C ALA A 139 -17.16 -23.64 8.24
N ILE A 140 -16.00 -24.16 8.68
CA ILE A 140 -15.20 -23.58 9.75
C ILE A 140 -14.12 -22.65 9.19
N PHE A 141 -13.33 -23.11 8.22
CA PHE A 141 -12.16 -22.39 7.72
C PHE A 141 -12.51 -21.23 6.78
N LEU A 142 -13.63 -21.29 6.07
CA LEU A 142 -14.07 -20.20 5.19
C LEU A 142 -14.38 -18.91 6.00
N PRO A 143 -15.28 -18.92 7.01
CA PRO A 143 -15.54 -17.70 7.78
C PRO A 143 -14.29 -17.21 8.53
N LEU A 144 -13.45 -18.13 9.02
CA LEU A 144 -12.17 -17.77 9.65
C LEU A 144 -11.21 -17.08 8.68
N GLY A 145 -11.04 -17.64 7.47
CA GLY A 145 -10.22 -17.06 6.41
C GLY A 145 -10.71 -15.67 6.03
N VAL A 146 -12.03 -15.48 5.93
CA VAL A 146 -12.65 -14.16 5.69
C VAL A 146 -12.35 -13.19 6.82
N LEU A 147 -12.51 -13.59 8.09
CA LEU A 147 -12.20 -12.75 9.25
C LEU A 147 -10.73 -12.32 9.27
N ILE A 148 -9.81 -13.24 8.98
CA ILE A 148 -8.38 -12.97 8.88
C ILE A 148 -8.11 -11.99 7.74
N TYR A 149 -8.70 -12.21 6.56
CA TYR A 149 -8.51 -11.35 5.40
C TYR A 149 -9.08 -9.94 5.61
N LEU A 150 -10.13 -9.79 6.42
CA LEU A 150 -10.71 -8.49 6.79
C LEU A 150 -9.98 -7.79 7.96
N SER A 151 -9.14 -8.51 8.72
CA SER A 151 -8.37 -7.95 9.85
C SER A 151 -7.49 -6.75 9.48
N PRO A 152 -6.74 -6.73 8.35
CA PRO A 152 -6.00 -5.55 7.90
C PRO A 152 -6.85 -4.28 7.79
N LEU A 153 -8.12 -4.40 7.37
CA LEU A 153 -9.02 -3.25 7.21
C LEU A 153 -9.27 -2.54 8.53
N TRP A 154 -9.30 -3.27 9.65
CA TRP A 154 -9.46 -2.69 10.98
C TRP A 154 -8.31 -1.76 11.33
N PHE A 155 -7.07 -2.16 11.05
CA PHE A 155 -5.89 -1.33 11.28
C PHE A 155 -5.78 -0.20 10.26
N TYR A 156 -6.00 -0.53 8.98
CA TYR A 156 -5.96 0.44 7.88
C TYR A 156 -6.97 1.58 8.08
N SER A 157 -8.17 1.30 8.61
CA SER A 157 -9.18 2.33 8.90
C SER A 157 -8.67 3.47 9.78
N ARG A 158 -7.74 3.21 10.71
CA ARG A 158 -7.16 4.23 11.60
C ARG A 158 -6.08 5.06 10.93
N LEU A 159 -5.47 4.51 9.88
CA LEU A 159 -4.39 5.12 9.12
C LEU A 159 -4.88 5.76 7.82
N PHE A 160 -6.16 5.56 7.46
CA PHE A 160 -6.75 5.95 6.19
C PHE A 160 -6.57 7.44 5.84
N ILE A 161 -6.66 8.33 6.83
CA ILE A 161 -6.57 9.80 6.66
C ILE A 161 -5.16 10.36 6.93
N THR A 162 -4.16 9.52 7.17
CA THR A 162 -2.81 9.95 7.60
C THR A 162 -2.12 10.83 6.57
N ASP A 163 -2.28 10.53 5.29
CA ASP A 163 -1.68 11.33 4.22
C ASP A 163 -2.20 12.77 4.25
N LEU A 164 -3.50 12.93 4.54
CA LEU A 164 -4.15 14.23 4.58
C LEU A 164 -3.78 15.01 5.86
N THR A 165 -3.69 14.35 7.01
CA THR A 165 -3.24 15.00 8.26
C THR A 165 -1.83 15.54 8.12
N LEU A 166 -0.90 14.76 7.55
CA LEU A 166 0.47 15.20 7.30
C LEU A 166 0.55 16.34 6.28
N GLY A 167 -0.31 16.32 5.27
CA GLY A 167 -0.39 17.36 4.25
C GLY A 167 -0.83 18.71 4.80
N ILE A 168 -1.84 18.72 5.68
CA ILE A 168 -2.41 19.94 6.26
C ILE A 168 -1.52 20.50 7.38
N ASP A 169 -0.96 19.64 8.23
CA ASP A 169 -0.11 20.09 9.33
C ASP A 169 1.07 20.92 8.79
N THR A 170 1.61 21.83 9.61
CA THR A 170 2.85 22.55 9.28
C THR A 170 4.09 21.72 9.63
N ASN A 171 3.95 20.74 10.52
CA ASN A 171 5.04 19.92 11.00
C ASN A 171 5.48 18.87 9.97
N ASN A 172 6.79 18.65 9.82
CA ASN A 172 7.33 17.64 8.92
C ASN A 172 7.38 16.23 9.53
N ASN A 173 7.06 16.05 10.81
CA ASN A 173 7.22 14.76 11.49
C ASN A 173 6.10 13.75 11.08
N PRO A 174 6.45 12.61 10.45
CA PRO A 174 5.48 11.62 9.97
C PRO A 174 4.67 10.96 11.12
N PHE A 175 5.28 10.75 12.28
CA PHE A 175 4.64 10.10 13.41
C PHE A 175 3.54 10.96 14.05
N LYS A 176 3.66 12.29 13.96
CA LYS A 176 2.61 13.20 14.43
C LYS A 176 1.35 13.07 13.57
N GLY A 177 1.50 12.99 12.25
CA GLY A 177 0.39 12.76 11.31
C GLY A 177 -0.36 11.45 11.60
N ILE A 178 0.39 10.37 11.87
CA ILE A 178 -0.18 9.07 12.27
C ILE A 178 -0.95 9.19 13.59
N LYS A 179 -0.34 9.81 14.62
CA LYS A 179 -0.97 9.98 15.93
C LYS A 179 -2.26 10.80 15.84
N GLN A 180 -2.27 11.85 15.01
CA GLN A 180 -3.45 12.67 14.77
C GLN A 180 -4.54 11.91 14.03
N SER A 181 -4.19 11.16 12.97
CA SER A 181 -5.12 10.25 12.28
C SER A 181 -5.78 9.29 13.28
N TRP A 182 -4.96 8.70 14.16
CA TRP A 182 -5.43 7.79 15.21
C TRP A 182 -6.38 8.48 16.20
N LYS A 183 -6.05 9.71 16.61
CA LYS A 183 -6.89 10.52 17.50
C LYS A 183 -8.24 10.77 16.85
N LEU A 184 -8.28 11.22 15.59
CA LEU A 184 -9.50 11.56 14.84
C LEU A 184 -10.38 10.34 14.53
N THR A 185 -9.78 9.19 14.23
CA THR A 185 -10.52 7.96 13.89
C THR A 185 -11.02 7.16 15.10
N LYS A 186 -10.53 7.46 16.32
CA LYS A 186 -10.98 6.77 17.55
C LYS A 186 -12.50 6.90 17.72
N GLY A 187 -13.21 5.83 18.08
CA GLY A 187 -14.67 5.83 18.24
C GLY A 187 -15.49 5.69 16.94
N TYR A 188 -14.94 5.94 15.75
CA TYR A 188 -15.66 5.87 14.47
C TYR A 188 -15.21 4.72 13.54
N ARG A 189 -14.62 3.67 14.11
CA ARG A 189 -13.97 2.58 13.35
C ARG A 189 -14.91 1.85 12.38
N ILE A 190 -16.06 1.41 12.86
CA ILE A 190 -17.04 0.67 12.04
C ILE A 190 -17.51 1.52 10.87
N ARG A 191 -17.75 2.82 11.10
CA ARG A 191 -18.15 3.75 10.06
C ARG A 191 -17.06 3.93 8.99
N LEU A 192 -15.79 4.00 9.39
CA LEU A 192 -14.68 4.07 8.44
C LEU A 192 -14.55 2.79 7.62
N VAL A 193 -14.66 1.62 8.27
CA VAL A 193 -14.67 0.33 7.56
C VAL A 193 -15.85 0.26 6.59
N ALA A 194 -17.04 0.71 6.98
CA ALA A 194 -18.20 0.78 6.08
C ALA A 194 -17.96 1.71 4.89
N ILE A 195 -17.42 2.91 5.09
CA ILE A 195 -17.06 3.83 4.00
C ILE A 195 -16.05 3.17 3.05
N ILE A 196 -15.01 2.52 3.58
CA ILE A 196 -14.00 1.83 2.78
C ILE A 196 -14.63 0.69 1.97
N LEU A 197 -15.50 -0.12 2.58
CA LEU A 197 -16.17 -1.23 1.91
C LEU A 197 -17.16 -0.77 0.82
N ILE A 198 -17.94 0.28 1.08
CA ILE A 198 -18.85 0.87 0.10
C ILE A 198 -18.04 1.44 -1.07
N SER A 199 -16.98 2.18 -0.76
CA SER A 199 -16.07 2.75 -1.76
C SER A 199 -15.42 1.67 -2.62
N PHE A 200 -14.95 0.60 -1.98
CA PHE A 200 -14.41 -0.56 -2.66
C PHE A 200 -15.45 -1.21 -3.58
N SER A 201 -16.67 -1.39 -3.10
CA SER A 201 -17.79 -1.96 -3.87
C SER A 201 -18.11 -1.14 -5.11
N ILE A 202 -17.98 0.19 -5.06
CA ILE A 202 -18.14 1.08 -6.22
C ILE A 202 -16.97 0.90 -7.21
N THR A 203 -15.74 0.80 -6.72
CA THR A 203 -14.56 0.62 -7.59
C THR A 203 -14.42 -0.80 -8.15
N PHE A 204 -15.06 -1.79 -7.53
CA PHE A 204 -14.89 -3.19 -7.86
C PHE A 204 -15.38 -3.55 -9.29
N PRO A 205 -16.57 -3.14 -9.74
CA PRO A 205 -16.97 -3.32 -11.14
C PRO A 205 -16.01 -2.68 -12.14
N VAL A 206 -15.49 -1.49 -11.82
CA VAL A 206 -14.50 -0.79 -12.66
C VAL A 206 -13.20 -1.60 -12.75
N LEU A 207 -12.73 -2.16 -11.62
CA LEU A 207 -11.59 -3.06 -11.59
C LEU A 207 -11.82 -4.30 -12.45
N LEU A 208 -12.99 -4.93 -12.37
CA LEU A 208 -13.32 -6.10 -13.20
C LEU A 208 -13.31 -5.76 -14.69
N ILE A 209 -13.89 -4.63 -15.08
CA ILE A 209 -13.92 -4.21 -16.50
C ILE A 209 -12.49 -3.96 -17.02
N ILE A 210 -11.64 -3.29 -16.25
CA ILE A 210 -10.25 -3.03 -16.64
C ILE A 210 -9.44 -4.34 -16.66
N TRP A 211 -9.44 -5.09 -15.57
CA TRP A 211 -8.59 -6.28 -15.45
C TRP A 211 -9.06 -7.46 -16.27
N GLN A 212 -10.37 -7.64 -16.46
CA GLN A 212 -10.91 -8.76 -17.24
C GLN A 212 -11.23 -8.36 -18.68
N GLY A 213 -11.77 -7.17 -18.91
CA GLY A 213 -12.13 -6.70 -20.25
C GLY A 213 -10.90 -6.21 -21.03
N LEU A 214 -10.21 -5.20 -20.50
CA LEU A 214 -9.08 -4.58 -21.21
C LEU A 214 -7.89 -5.54 -21.34
N SER A 215 -7.64 -6.42 -20.36
CA SER A 215 -6.56 -7.41 -20.47
C SER A 215 -6.76 -8.38 -21.64
N ARG A 216 -8.01 -8.76 -21.93
CA ARG A 216 -8.33 -9.65 -23.05
C ARG A 216 -8.07 -8.95 -24.38
N ILE A 217 -8.51 -7.70 -24.50
CA ILE A 217 -8.25 -6.86 -25.68
C ILE A 217 -6.74 -6.68 -25.89
N LEU A 218 -5.99 -6.29 -24.86
CA LEU A 218 -4.55 -6.11 -24.93
C LEU A 218 -3.81 -7.41 -25.23
N SER A 219 -4.28 -8.54 -24.71
CA SER A 219 -3.68 -9.86 -25.00
C SER A 219 -3.90 -10.28 -26.46
N LEU A 220 -5.07 -10.00 -27.02
CA LEU A 220 -5.35 -10.23 -28.44
C LEU A 220 -4.47 -9.35 -29.33
N LEU A 221 -4.40 -8.04 -29.03
CA LEU A 221 -3.51 -7.11 -29.74
C LEU A 221 -2.05 -7.55 -29.63
N SER A 222 -1.62 -8.00 -28.45
CA SER A 222 -0.26 -8.46 -28.22
C SER A 222 0.08 -9.73 -29.01
N TYR A 223 -0.85 -10.69 -29.06
CA TYR A 223 -0.66 -11.92 -29.82
C TYR A 223 -0.56 -11.65 -31.32
N ASN A 224 -1.38 -10.73 -31.84
CA ASN A 224 -1.45 -10.42 -33.28
C ASN A 224 -0.34 -9.47 -33.76
N PHE A 225 0.07 -8.50 -32.93
CA PHE A 225 1.01 -7.44 -33.34
C PHE A 225 2.34 -7.53 -32.59
N LEU A 226 2.31 -7.53 -31.25
CA LEU A 226 3.54 -7.46 -30.45
C LEU A 226 4.38 -8.74 -30.53
N ARG A 227 3.79 -9.89 -30.90
CA ARG A 227 4.54 -11.13 -31.15
C ARG A 227 5.65 -10.96 -32.20
N LEU A 228 5.46 -10.07 -33.17
CA LEU A 228 6.44 -9.81 -34.23
C LEU A 228 7.69 -9.08 -33.72
N TYR A 229 7.58 -8.33 -32.62
CA TYR A 229 8.67 -7.56 -32.03
C TYR A 229 9.25 -8.21 -30.78
N VAL A 230 8.41 -8.86 -29.98
CA VAL A 230 8.78 -9.53 -28.74
C VAL A 230 8.26 -10.96 -28.82
N ALA A 231 9.13 -11.90 -29.22
CA ALA A 231 8.77 -13.30 -29.39
C ALA A 231 8.38 -13.98 -28.07
N GLU A 232 9.02 -13.58 -26.96
CA GLU A 232 8.80 -14.15 -25.63
C GLU A 232 7.43 -13.77 -25.04
N GLN A 233 6.59 -14.77 -24.81
CA GLN A 233 5.23 -14.57 -24.28
C GLN A 233 5.24 -13.98 -22.87
N SER A 234 6.16 -14.40 -22.01
CA SER A 234 6.26 -13.93 -20.63
C SER A 234 6.54 -12.43 -20.56
N ILE A 235 7.39 -11.92 -21.45
CA ILE A 235 7.71 -10.48 -21.52
C ILE A 235 6.48 -9.69 -21.98
N ARG A 236 5.79 -10.15 -23.03
CA ARG A 236 4.55 -9.51 -23.51
C ARG A 236 3.48 -9.44 -22.42
N LEU A 237 3.26 -10.52 -21.68
CA LEU A 237 2.30 -10.56 -20.58
C LEU A 237 2.71 -9.59 -19.46
N THR A 238 3.99 -9.53 -19.11
CA THR A 238 4.50 -8.60 -18.09
C THR A 238 4.27 -7.14 -18.50
N LEU A 239 4.51 -6.79 -19.77
CA LEU A 239 4.24 -5.45 -20.28
C LEU A 239 2.75 -5.08 -20.19
N ILE A 240 1.86 -6.01 -20.55
CA ILE A 240 0.41 -5.82 -20.40
C ILE A 240 0.04 -5.59 -18.93
N LEU A 241 0.58 -6.40 -18.00
CA LEU A 241 0.32 -6.26 -16.57
C LEU A 241 0.78 -4.90 -16.03
N ILE A 242 1.95 -4.41 -16.46
CA ILE A 242 2.45 -3.07 -16.09
C ILE A 242 1.48 -1.99 -16.60
N ILE A 243 1.09 -2.04 -17.87
CA ILE A 243 0.16 -1.07 -18.47
C ILE A 243 -1.19 -1.08 -17.73
N LEU A 244 -1.76 -2.25 -17.48
CA LEU A 244 -3.02 -2.40 -16.76
C LEU A 244 -2.94 -1.85 -15.33
N SER A 245 -1.84 -2.13 -14.62
CA SER A 245 -1.60 -1.62 -13.27
C SER A 245 -1.57 -0.08 -13.25
N LEU A 246 -0.87 0.54 -14.20
CA LEU A 246 -0.80 1.99 -14.33
C LEU A 246 -2.17 2.61 -14.66
N LEU A 247 -2.89 2.06 -15.65
CA LEU A 247 -4.22 2.54 -16.03
C LEU A 247 -5.22 2.43 -14.87
N THR A 248 -5.17 1.31 -14.15
CA THR A 248 -5.98 1.08 -12.95
C THR A 248 -5.72 2.18 -11.92
N GLY A 249 -4.45 2.46 -11.63
CA GLY A 249 -4.05 3.53 -10.72
C GLY A 249 -4.57 4.90 -11.16
N ILE A 250 -4.41 5.27 -12.43
CA ILE A 250 -4.84 6.57 -12.96
C ILE A 250 -6.35 6.79 -12.78
N VAL A 251 -7.17 5.78 -13.07
CA VAL A 251 -8.64 5.89 -13.02
C VAL A 251 -9.14 5.89 -11.57
N ILE A 252 -8.59 5.03 -10.71
CA ILE A 252 -9.14 4.75 -9.38
C ILE A 252 -8.61 5.70 -8.32
N MET A 253 -7.36 6.17 -8.47
CA MET A 253 -6.69 6.97 -7.46
C MET A 253 -7.44 8.26 -7.08
N PRO A 254 -7.93 9.10 -8.01
CA PRO A 254 -8.63 10.35 -7.65
C PRO A 254 -9.85 10.13 -6.77
N PHE A 255 -10.62 9.07 -7.04
CA PHE A 255 -11.80 8.69 -6.26
C PHE A 255 -11.44 8.39 -4.80
N TRP A 256 -10.41 7.57 -4.56
CA TRP A 256 -9.96 7.27 -3.20
C TRP A 256 -9.44 8.50 -2.45
N GLN A 257 -8.72 9.40 -3.14
CA GLN A 257 -8.23 10.64 -2.52
C GLN A 257 -9.38 11.59 -2.14
N ALA A 258 -10.45 11.63 -2.93
CA ALA A 258 -11.66 12.39 -2.63
C ALA A 258 -12.41 11.82 -1.41
N ILE A 259 -12.55 10.49 -1.32
CA ILE A 259 -13.16 9.85 -0.14
C ILE A 259 -12.37 10.16 1.13
N LYS A 260 -11.03 10.08 1.08
CA LYS A 260 -10.17 10.46 2.21
C LYS A 260 -10.43 11.90 2.66
N ALA A 261 -10.60 12.83 1.71
CA ALA A 261 -10.86 14.24 1.98
C ALA A 261 -12.21 14.46 2.67
N VAL A 262 -13.28 13.88 2.13
CA VAL A 262 -14.63 13.97 2.70
C VAL A 262 -14.68 13.30 4.08
N THR A 263 -14.04 12.14 4.23
CA THR A 263 -13.98 11.41 5.50
C THR A 263 -13.25 12.23 6.56
N TYR A 264 -12.15 12.88 6.21
CA TYR A 264 -11.42 13.75 7.13
C TYR A 264 -12.26 14.96 7.54
N TYR A 265 -12.95 15.61 6.60
CA TYR A 265 -13.86 16.71 6.89
C TYR A 265 -14.97 16.30 7.86
N ASP A 266 -15.67 15.19 7.59
CA ASP A 266 -16.74 14.69 8.46
C ASP A 266 -16.25 14.34 9.87
N LEU A 267 -15.08 13.69 9.99
CA LEU A 267 -14.49 13.38 11.30
C LEU A 267 -14.10 14.65 12.07
N ARG A 268 -13.64 15.67 11.36
CA ARG A 268 -13.26 16.95 11.96
C ARG A 268 -14.50 17.68 12.48
N CYS A 269 -15.58 17.77 11.70
CA CYS A 269 -16.83 18.38 12.14
C CYS A 269 -17.39 17.71 13.40
N ARG A 270 -17.33 16.38 13.47
CA ARG A 270 -17.85 15.60 14.61
C ARG A 270 -17.02 15.70 15.89
N ARG A 271 -15.73 16.02 15.80
CA ARG A 271 -14.81 16.01 16.94
C ARG A 271 -14.38 17.39 17.41
N GLU A 272 -14.29 18.33 16.49
CA GLU A 272 -13.81 19.68 16.75
C GLU A 272 -14.98 20.68 16.86
N SER A 273 -16.23 20.21 16.85
CA SER A 273 -17.44 21.03 16.99
C SER A 273 -17.46 22.26 16.06
N LEU A 274 -17.00 22.09 14.81
CA LEU A 274 -17.07 23.14 13.77
C LEU A 274 -18.52 23.57 13.48
N ASP A 275 -19.49 22.76 13.90
CA ASP A 275 -20.94 22.99 13.78
C ASP A 275 -21.43 24.22 14.57
N LEU A 276 -20.73 24.61 15.64
CA LEU A 276 -21.14 25.77 16.46
C LEU A 276 -20.81 27.12 15.83
N LYS A 277 -19.87 27.20 14.87
CA LYS A 277 -19.53 28.48 14.23
C LYS A 277 -20.49 28.90 13.11
N ILE A 278 -21.32 27.98 12.61
CA ILE A 278 -22.24 28.28 11.51
C ILE A 278 -23.57 28.81 12.04
N ARG A 279 -24.00 28.40 13.24
CA ARG A 279 -25.26 28.89 13.84
C ARG A 279 -25.20 30.32 14.35
N ASP A 280 -24.01 30.85 14.64
CA ASP A 280 -23.83 32.23 15.09
C ASP A 280 -23.57 33.21 13.92
N GLN A 281 -23.56 32.73 12.67
CA GLN A 281 -23.37 33.53 11.46
C GLN A 281 -24.58 33.50 10.49
N LEU A 282 -25.69 32.92 10.93
CA LEU A 282 -27.01 33.01 10.30
C LEU A 282 -27.95 33.76 11.26
#